data_AF-A0A930N7Q1-F1
#
_entry.id   AF-A0A930N7Q1-F1
#
_cell.length_a   1.000
_cell.length_b   1.000
_cell.length_c   1.000
_cell.angle_alpha   90.00
_cell.angle_beta   90.00
_cell.angle_gamma   90.00
#
_symmetry.space_group_name_H-M   'P 1'
#
loop_
_entity.id
_entity.type
_entity.pdbx_description
1 polymer ?
#
loop_
_entity_poly.entity_id
_entity_poly.type
_entity_poly.pdbx_seq_one_letter_code
_entity_poly.pdbx_strand_id
1 'polypeptide(L)'
;MVRQIMISLATLMIISSCKAQNTSSNDIKKNKNMERTTERFDTSTYYMKRQGLEYQFEHYLRGKVRQFGGNNGSNYIEYSKKEKDLFGTYKEYYNRTATLKLVGKYYYNDFDCGIWKEYDENGYLIDEYDQDAPYKNYPWEKVEKLVKEELKLDLFDNKVFIHR
;
A
#
# COMPACT_ATOMS: atom_id res chain seq x y z
N MET A 1 56.66 -23.51 64.42
CA MET A 1 56.41 -22.06 64.26
C MET A 1 55.04 -21.88 63.64
N VAL A 2 54.16 -21.22 64.38
CA VAL A 2 52.74 -21.00 64.08
C VAL A 2 52.59 -19.64 63.38
N ARG A 3 51.79 -19.60 62.31
CA ARG A 3 51.02 -18.48 61.71
C ARG A 3 50.74 -18.91 60.25
N GLN A 4 49.52 -18.97 59.74
CA GLN A 4 48.54 -17.90 59.56
C GLN A 4 47.12 -18.50 59.51
N ILE A 5 46.20 -18.06 60.38
CA ILE A 5 45.09 -17.12 60.12
C ILE A 5 44.16 -17.55 58.96
N MET A 6 43.06 -18.17 59.38
CA MET A 6 41.80 -18.35 58.66
C MET A 6 41.11 -17.01 58.44
N ILE A 7 40.77 -16.66 57.20
CA ILE A 7 39.62 -15.78 56.90
C ILE A 7 38.89 -16.36 55.68
N SER A 8 37.76 -16.99 55.98
CA SER A 8 36.73 -17.41 55.03
C SER A 8 36.02 -16.17 54.49
N LEU A 9 35.95 -16.02 53.16
CA LEU A 9 35.09 -15.02 52.52
C LEU A 9 34.07 -15.76 51.65
N ALA A 10 32.86 -15.93 52.20
CA ALA A 10 31.71 -16.46 51.49
C ALA A 10 31.15 -15.37 50.57
N THR A 11 31.35 -15.50 49.27
CA THR A 11 30.66 -14.70 48.26
C THR A 11 29.52 -15.51 47.66
N LEU A 12 28.30 -15.19 48.11
CA LEU A 12 27.05 -15.67 47.55
C LEU A 12 26.66 -14.73 46.39
N MET A 13 26.72 -15.21 45.15
CA MET A 13 26.15 -14.53 43.97
C MET A 13 25.30 -15.51 43.16
N ILE A 14 24.05 -15.58 43.60
CA ILE A 14 22.80 -15.74 42.86
C ILE A 14 22.90 -16.18 41.39
N ILE A 15 22.47 -17.43 41.18
CA ILE A 15 21.86 -18.01 39.98
C ILE A 15 21.05 -17.03 39.12
N SER A 16 21.44 -16.89 37.85
CA SER A 16 20.49 -16.69 36.77
C SER A 16 20.84 -17.60 35.59
N SER A 17 19.90 -18.50 35.32
CA SER A 17 19.76 -19.45 34.22
C SER A 17 20.72 -19.33 33.03
N CYS A 18 21.51 -20.39 32.81
CA CYS A 18 22.01 -20.73 31.47
C CYS A 18 20.83 -20.98 30.52
N LYS A 19 20.41 -19.97 29.75
CA LYS A 19 19.85 -20.19 28.42
C LYS A 19 21.00 -20.09 27.44
N ALA A 20 21.68 -21.22 27.23
CA ALA A 20 22.62 -21.36 26.13
C ALA A 20 21.88 -21.09 24.82
N GLN A 21 22.53 -20.30 23.97
CA GLN A 21 22.03 -19.68 22.77
C GLN A 21 21.61 -20.74 21.74
N ASN A 22 20.31 -20.82 21.44
CA ASN A 22 19.85 -21.36 20.15
C ASN A 22 20.08 -20.29 19.08
N THR A 23 21.34 -20.12 18.67
CA THR A 23 21.67 -19.59 17.35
C THR A 23 21.61 -20.72 16.34
N SER A 24 20.39 -21.13 16.01
CA SER A 24 20.12 -21.82 14.74
C SER A 24 19.20 -20.90 13.95
N SER A 25 19.86 -20.04 13.17
CA SER A 25 19.43 -19.62 11.85
C SER A 25 17.98 -19.15 11.74
N ASN A 26 17.84 -17.83 11.81
CA ASN A 26 16.75 -17.07 11.22
C ASN A 26 16.15 -17.81 10.02
N ASP A 27 14.85 -18.02 10.09
CA ASP A 27 13.95 -17.81 8.97
C ASP A 27 14.53 -18.24 7.62
N ILE A 28 14.44 -19.55 7.35
CA ILE A 28 14.07 -19.99 6.00
C ILE A 28 12.64 -19.47 5.78
N LYS A 29 12.51 -18.14 5.62
CA LYS A 29 11.38 -17.51 4.98
C LYS A 29 11.37 -18.14 3.60
N LYS A 30 10.47 -19.11 3.47
CA LYS A 30 10.00 -19.70 2.22
C LYS A 30 10.14 -18.64 1.12
N ASN A 31 10.79 -19.01 0.03
CA ASN A 31 10.73 -18.34 -1.26
C ASN A 31 9.26 -18.11 -1.66
N LYS A 32 8.58 -17.13 -1.06
CA LYS A 32 7.52 -16.41 -1.75
C LYS A 32 8.25 -15.72 -2.89
N ASN A 33 7.84 -15.97 -4.12
CA ASN A 33 8.20 -15.10 -5.23
C ASN A 33 7.95 -13.66 -4.75
N MET A 34 9.03 -12.94 -4.47
CA MET A 34 8.96 -11.65 -3.80
C MET A 34 8.61 -10.67 -4.91
N GLU A 35 7.30 -10.53 -5.16
CA GLU A 35 6.78 -9.58 -6.13
C GLU A 35 7.44 -8.23 -5.87
N ARG A 36 7.99 -7.64 -6.93
CA ARG A 36 8.71 -6.38 -6.84
C ARG A 36 8.27 -5.46 -7.97
N THR A 37 7.91 -4.24 -7.62
CA THR A 37 7.67 -3.17 -8.59
C THR A 37 8.97 -2.46 -8.95
N THR A 38 9.10 -2.08 -10.22
CA THR A 38 10.11 -1.14 -10.71
C THR A 38 9.50 0.21 -11.07
N GLU A 39 8.20 0.39 -10.81
CA GLU A 39 7.50 1.61 -11.17
C GLU A 39 7.96 2.78 -10.31
N ARG A 40 8.21 3.91 -10.97
CA ARG A 40 8.57 5.17 -10.32
C ARG A 40 7.75 6.32 -10.86
N PHE A 41 7.48 7.28 -9.99
CA PHE A 41 6.88 8.55 -10.36
C PHE A 41 7.88 9.39 -11.16
N ASP A 42 7.46 9.90 -12.31
CA ASP A 42 8.27 10.81 -13.14
C ASP A 42 8.22 12.23 -12.57
N THR A 43 9.05 12.46 -11.56
CA THR A 43 9.16 13.77 -10.89
C THR A 43 9.61 14.87 -11.85
N SER A 44 10.49 14.56 -12.82
CA SER A 44 11.01 15.52 -13.78
C SER A 44 9.89 16.09 -14.65
N THR A 45 9.10 15.22 -15.28
CA THR A 45 7.95 15.66 -16.09
C THR A 45 6.90 16.33 -15.23
N TYR A 46 6.61 15.80 -14.03
CA TYR A 46 5.65 16.39 -13.10
C TYR A 46 6.00 17.84 -12.76
N TYR A 47 7.23 18.14 -12.29
CA TYR A 47 7.60 19.50 -11.92
C TYR A 47 7.75 20.44 -13.13
N MET A 48 8.12 19.92 -14.31
CA MET A 48 8.19 20.72 -15.54
C MET A 48 6.80 21.10 -16.09
N LYS A 49 5.80 20.22 -15.94
CA LYS A 49 4.49 20.37 -16.59
C LYS A 49 3.35 20.75 -15.64
N ARG A 50 3.51 20.59 -14.33
CA ARG A 50 2.46 20.92 -13.37
C ARG A 50 2.06 22.39 -13.46
N GLN A 51 0.76 22.64 -13.29
CA GLN A 51 0.17 23.95 -13.15
C GLN A 51 -0.28 24.10 -11.70
N GLY A 52 0.39 24.97 -10.95
CA GLY A 52 0.19 25.06 -9.50
C GLY A 52 0.65 23.79 -8.78
N LEU A 53 -0.28 23.10 -8.12
CA LEU A 53 0.00 21.90 -7.31
C LEU A 53 -0.25 20.58 -8.05
N GLU A 54 -0.68 20.62 -9.30
CA GLU A 54 -1.15 19.45 -10.03
C GLU A 54 -0.65 19.39 -11.47
N TYR A 55 -0.51 18.18 -11.99
CA TYR A 55 -0.29 17.92 -13.40
C TYR A 55 -1.40 17.01 -13.93
N GLN A 56 -2.10 17.45 -14.98
CA GLN A 56 -3.19 16.70 -15.60
C GLN A 56 -2.91 16.49 -17.08
N PHE A 57 -3.15 15.28 -17.59
CA PHE A 57 -2.96 14.92 -18.99
C PHE A 57 -3.81 13.71 -19.40
N GLU A 58 -4.00 13.51 -20.70
CA GLU A 58 -4.67 12.33 -21.25
C GLU A 58 -3.63 11.26 -21.62
N HIS A 59 -3.82 10.02 -21.15
CA HIS A 59 -2.95 8.90 -21.47
C HIS A 59 -3.74 7.81 -22.22
N TYR A 60 -3.26 7.40 -23.39
CA TYR A 60 -3.99 6.51 -24.29
C TYR A 60 -4.52 5.19 -23.64
N LEU A 61 -3.76 4.58 -22.71
CA LEU A 61 -4.21 3.38 -22.00
C LEU A 61 -5.04 3.65 -20.75
N ARG A 62 -4.83 4.81 -20.10
CA ARG A 62 -5.28 5.05 -18.72
C ARG A 62 -6.40 6.10 -18.64
N GLY A 63 -6.66 6.81 -19.73
CA GLY A 63 -7.60 7.92 -19.77
C GLY A 63 -7.02 9.19 -19.17
N LYS A 64 -7.88 9.98 -18.53
CA LYS A 64 -7.49 11.19 -17.79
C LYS A 64 -6.63 10.81 -16.60
N VAL A 65 -5.44 11.40 -16.51
CA VAL A 65 -4.49 11.24 -15.42
C VAL A 65 -4.36 12.56 -14.68
N ARG A 66 -4.44 12.51 -13.34
CA ARG A 66 -4.19 13.63 -12.44
C ARG A 66 -3.13 13.23 -11.43
N GLN A 67 -2.05 13.99 -11.40
CA GLN A 67 -0.92 13.82 -10.49
C GLN A 67 -0.77 15.02 -9.56
N PHE A 68 -0.48 14.79 -8.29
CA PHE A 68 -0.23 15.84 -7.30
C PHE A 68 0.64 15.33 -6.13
N GLY A 69 0.94 16.20 -5.17
CA GLY A 69 1.77 15.88 -4.01
C GLY A 69 3.22 16.31 -4.16
N GLY A 70 4.12 15.73 -3.37
CA GLY A 70 5.54 16.10 -3.38
C GLY A 70 5.90 17.37 -2.61
N ASN A 71 4.94 18.23 -2.33
CA ASN A 71 5.18 19.48 -1.60
C ASN A 71 5.35 19.20 -0.10
N ASN A 72 6.30 19.87 0.55
CA ASN A 72 6.61 19.70 1.98
C ASN A 72 6.87 18.23 2.39
N GLY A 73 7.44 17.42 1.50
CA GLY A 73 7.76 16.02 1.78
C GLY A 73 6.57 15.05 1.70
N SER A 74 5.38 15.50 1.29
CA SER A 74 4.26 14.60 1.01
C SER A 74 4.58 13.63 -0.13
N ASN A 75 3.99 12.44 -0.09
CA ASN A 75 4.07 11.48 -1.19
C ASN A 75 3.44 12.03 -2.47
N TYR A 76 3.77 11.42 -3.60
CA TYR A 76 3.13 11.71 -4.88
C TYR A 76 1.90 10.83 -5.04
N ILE A 77 0.86 11.37 -5.65
CA ILE A 77 -0.41 10.69 -5.88
C ILE A 77 -0.73 10.76 -7.36
N GLU A 78 -1.23 9.66 -7.93
CA GLU A 78 -1.78 9.60 -9.27
C GLU A 78 -3.17 8.95 -9.24
N TYR A 79 -4.15 9.66 -9.81
CA TYR A 79 -5.42 9.07 -10.21
C TYR A 79 -5.45 8.94 -11.72
N SER A 80 -5.93 7.81 -12.21
CA SER A 80 -6.17 7.62 -13.65
C SER A 80 -7.47 6.90 -13.94
N LYS A 81 -8.23 7.38 -14.92
CA LYS A 81 -9.52 6.81 -15.29
C LYS A 81 -9.90 7.16 -16.73
N LYS A 82 -10.41 6.17 -17.49
CA LYS A 82 -11.10 6.46 -18.76
C LYS A 82 -12.46 7.08 -18.48
N GLU A 83 -12.90 7.96 -19.37
CA GLU A 83 -14.13 8.74 -19.18
C GLU A 83 -15.39 7.87 -18.99
N LYS A 84 -15.45 6.74 -19.71
CA LYS A 84 -16.58 5.80 -19.68
C LYS A 84 -16.35 4.58 -18.79
N ASP A 85 -15.32 4.62 -17.94
CA ASP A 85 -15.06 3.55 -16.98
C ASP A 85 -15.58 3.97 -15.60
N LEU A 86 -16.30 3.05 -14.94
CA LEU A 86 -16.75 3.20 -13.56
C LEU A 86 -15.60 3.14 -12.54
N PHE A 87 -14.46 2.59 -12.96
CA PHE A 87 -13.32 2.32 -12.10
C PHE A 87 -12.10 3.05 -12.60
N GLY A 88 -11.36 3.63 -11.67
CA GLY A 88 -10.04 4.17 -11.92
C GLY A 88 -8.96 3.42 -11.14
N THR A 89 -7.72 3.81 -11.39
CA THR A 89 -6.54 3.35 -10.64
C THR A 89 -6.02 4.49 -9.78
N TYR A 90 -5.81 4.21 -8.50
CA TYR A 90 -5.08 5.04 -7.57
C TYR A 90 -3.65 4.52 -7.45
N LYS A 91 -2.69 5.43 -7.42
CA LYS A 91 -1.30 5.13 -7.06
C LYS A 91 -0.75 6.19 -6.11
N GLU A 92 0.05 5.73 -5.15
CA GLU A 92 0.86 6.56 -4.28
C GLU A 92 2.33 6.19 -4.44
N TYR A 93 3.23 7.17 -4.37
CA TYR A 93 4.66 6.98 -4.52
C TYR A 93 5.42 7.68 -3.40
N TYR A 94 6.45 7.03 -2.87
CA TYR A 94 7.31 7.62 -1.85
C TYR A 94 7.94 8.92 -2.34
N ASN A 95 7.85 9.99 -1.55
CA ASN A 95 8.46 11.28 -1.89
C ASN A 95 9.96 11.16 -2.22
N ARG A 96 10.70 10.43 -1.36
CA ARG A 96 12.16 10.36 -1.41
C ARG A 96 12.70 9.54 -2.59
N THR A 97 12.10 8.39 -2.86
CA THR A 97 12.62 7.43 -3.86
C THR A 97 11.82 7.43 -5.15
N ALA A 98 10.67 8.13 -5.19
CA ALA A 98 9.65 8.07 -6.23
C ALA A 98 9.11 6.66 -6.49
N THR A 99 9.48 5.66 -5.69
CA THR A 99 9.05 4.26 -5.90
C THR A 99 7.58 4.12 -5.58
N LEU A 100 6.86 3.32 -6.36
CA LEU A 100 5.46 3.00 -6.11
C LEU A 100 5.33 2.42 -4.69
N LYS A 101 4.48 3.05 -3.88
CA LYS A 101 4.16 2.67 -2.52
C LYS A 101 2.85 1.89 -2.46
N LEU A 102 1.80 2.38 -3.11
CA LEU A 102 0.46 1.82 -3.03
C LEU A 102 -0.20 1.86 -4.40
N VAL A 103 -0.89 0.78 -4.78
CA VAL A 103 -1.71 0.74 -5.99
C VAL A 103 -2.99 -0.03 -5.74
N GLY A 104 -4.09 0.49 -6.26
CA GLY A 104 -5.37 -0.19 -6.19
C GLY A 104 -6.41 0.44 -7.10
N LYS A 105 -7.57 -0.20 -7.15
CA LYS A 105 -8.72 0.26 -7.92
C LYS A 105 -9.64 1.08 -7.03
N TYR A 106 -10.25 2.12 -7.58
CA TYR A 106 -11.31 2.87 -6.92
C TYR A 106 -12.54 2.97 -7.80
N TYR A 107 -13.73 2.98 -7.20
CA TYR A 107 -14.96 3.35 -7.88
C TYR A 107 -15.01 4.87 -7.99
N TYR A 108 -15.35 5.38 -9.18
CA TYR A 108 -15.15 6.78 -9.54
C TYR A 108 -15.81 7.80 -8.61
N ASN A 109 -16.74 7.35 -7.77
CA ASN A 109 -17.62 8.16 -6.97
C ASN A 109 -17.43 8.08 -5.46
N ASP A 110 -16.56 7.22 -4.87
CA ASP A 110 -16.21 7.42 -3.44
C ASP A 110 -15.25 6.44 -2.74
N PHE A 111 -14.95 5.26 -3.29
CA PHE A 111 -14.32 4.22 -2.46
C PHE A 111 -13.34 3.31 -3.17
N ASP A 112 -12.43 2.76 -2.36
CA ASP A 112 -11.46 1.74 -2.74
C ASP A 112 -12.16 0.40 -3.01
N CYS A 113 -11.74 -0.29 -4.06
CA CYS A 113 -12.29 -1.59 -4.47
C CYS A 113 -11.21 -2.52 -5.03
N GLY A 114 -11.56 -3.80 -5.15
CA GLY A 114 -10.66 -4.85 -5.62
C GLY A 114 -9.40 -5.02 -4.78
N ILE A 115 -8.37 -5.57 -5.42
CA ILE A 115 -7.08 -5.84 -4.77
C ILE A 115 -6.23 -4.58 -4.70
N TRP A 116 -5.70 -4.31 -3.51
CA TRP A 116 -4.73 -3.27 -3.22
C TRP A 116 -3.40 -3.91 -2.84
N LYS A 117 -2.31 -3.32 -3.31
CA LYS A 117 -0.95 -3.78 -3.07
C LYS A 117 -0.09 -2.66 -2.50
N GLU A 118 0.59 -2.95 -1.40
CA GLU A 118 1.54 -2.04 -0.76
C GLU A 118 2.97 -2.55 -0.94
N TYR A 119 3.89 -1.64 -1.25
CA TYR A 119 5.30 -1.90 -1.49
C TYR A 119 6.18 -1.05 -0.58
N ASP A 120 7.34 -1.59 -0.21
CA ASP A 120 8.38 -0.83 0.48
C ASP A 120 9.13 0.14 -0.46
N GLU A 121 10.02 0.97 0.10
CA GLU A 121 10.82 1.93 -0.69
C GLU A 121 11.78 1.26 -1.70
N ASN A 122 12.09 -0.03 -1.53
CA ASN A 122 12.90 -0.81 -2.47
C ASN A 122 12.05 -1.47 -3.57
N GLY A 123 10.73 -1.32 -3.49
CA GLY A 123 9.73 -1.84 -4.41
C GLY A 123 9.26 -3.25 -4.10
N TYR A 124 9.61 -3.85 -2.95
CA TYR A 124 9.12 -5.19 -2.60
C TYR A 124 7.70 -5.15 -2.05
N LEU A 125 6.86 -6.07 -2.50
CA LEU A 125 5.49 -6.21 -1.99
C LEU A 125 5.53 -6.59 -0.51
N ILE A 126 4.89 -5.77 0.33
CA ILE A 126 4.80 -5.97 1.78
C ILE A 126 3.39 -6.33 2.23
N ASP A 127 2.35 -5.92 1.50
CA ASP A 127 0.97 -6.30 1.80
C ASP A 127 0.10 -6.37 0.55
N GLU A 128 -0.93 -7.23 0.61
CA GLU A 128 -1.97 -7.36 -0.41
C GLU A 128 -3.31 -7.65 0.27
N TYR A 129 -4.31 -6.79 0.01
CA TYR A 129 -5.63 -6.92 0.61
C TYR A 129 -6.75 -6.69 -0.41
N ASP A 130 -7.83 -7.46 -0.24
CA ASP A 130 -9.02 -7.42 -1.08
C ASP A 130 -10.11 -6.56 -0.43
N GLN A 131 -10.30 -5.36 -0.96
CA GLN A 131 -11.32 -4.42 -0.49
C GLN A 131 -12.75 -4.94 -0.71
N ASP A 132 -12.93 -5.91 -1.61
CA ASP A 132 -14.24 -6.48 -1.92
C ASP A 132 -14.54 -7.73 -1.09
N ALA A 133 -13.59 -8.16 -0.24
CA ALA A 133 -13.75 -9.34 0.59
C ALA A 133 -15.00 -9.34 1.50
N PRO A 134 -15.42 -8.21 2.09
CA PRO A 134 -16.68 -8.15 2.86
C PRO A 134 -17.94 -8.28 1.99
N TYR A 135 -17.85 -7.97 0.69
CA TYR A 135 -18.98 -7.85 -0.23
C TYR A 135 -19.11 -9.04 -1.18
N LYS A 136 -18.49 -10.19 -0.88
CA LYS A 136 -18.51 -11.39 -1.74
C LYS A 136 -19.91 -11.88 -2.13
N ASN A 137 -20.91 -11.66 -1.28
CA ASN A 137 -22.29 -12.04 -1.55
C ASN A 137 -23.02 -11.04 -2.47
N TYR A 138 -22.47 -9.84 -2.65
CA TYR A 138 -23.01 -8.76 -3.46
C TYR A 138 -21.92 -8.12 -4.35
N PRO A 139 -21.38 -8.87 -5.31
CA PRO A 139 -20.30 -8.38 -6.19
C PRO A 139 -20.83 -7.34 -7.19
N TRP A 140 -19.91 -6.69 -7.90
CA TRP A 140 -20.23 -5.59 -8.80
C TRP A 140 -21.25 -5.93 -9.87
N GLU A 141 -21.27 -7.16 -10.38
CA GLU A 141 -22.25 -7.60 -11.38
C GLU A 141 -23.67 -7.55 -10.83
N LYS A 142 -23.86 -7.83 -9.54
CA LYS A 142 -25.19 -7.72 -8.89
C LYS A 142 -25.58 -6.26 -8.68
N VAL A 143 -24.63 -5.42 -8.27
CA VAL A 143 -24.87 -3.98 -8.11
C VAL A 143 -25.24 -3.36 -9.45
N GLU A 144 -24.50 -3.66 -10.51
CA GLU A 144 -24.76 -3.16 -11.85
C GLU A 144 -26.13 -3.60 -12.36
N LYS A 145 -26.48 -4.87 -12.16
CA LYS A 145 -27.80 -5.41 -12.51
C LYS A 145 -28.92 -4.68 -11.78
N LEU A 146 -28.83 -4.53 -10.45
CA LEU A 146 -29.81 -3.82 -9.64
C LEU A 146 -30.02 -2.39 -10.19
N VAL A 147 -28.94 -1.65 -10.40
CA VAL A 147 -29.03 -0.24 -10.80
C VAL A 147 -29.58 -0.09 -12.22
N LYS A 148 -29.07 -0.86 -13.17
CA LYS A 148 -29.43 -0.70 -14.59
C LYS A 148 -30.75 -1.37 -14.95
N GLU A 149 -31.01 -2.58 -14.47
CA GLU A 149 -32.15 -3.37 -14.92
C GLU A 149 -33.39 -3.14 -14.04
N GLU A 150 -33.21 -3.13 -12.72
CA GLU A 150 -34.33 -3.03 -11.78
C GLU A 150 -34.70 -1.56 -11.51
N LEU A 151 -33.71 -0.74 -11.16
CA LEU A 151 -33.92 0.68 -10.86
C LEU A 151 -33.95 1.56 -12.11
N LYS A 152 -33.42 1.07 -13.25
CA LYS A 152 -33.35 1.80 -14.53
C LYS A 152 -32.64 3.15 -14.41
N LEU A 153 -31.58 3.19 -13.59
CA LEU A 153 -30.75 4.36 -13.36
C LEU A 153 -29.45 4.26 -14.17
N ASP A 154 -28.87 5.43 -14.48
CA ASP A 154 -27.56 5.51 -15.10
C ASP A 154 -26.46 5.61 -14.02
N LEU A 155 -25.51 4.67 -14.04
CA LEU A 155 -24.37 4.66 -13.14
C LEU A 155 -23.40 5.81 -13.37
N PHE A 156 -23.53 6.60 -14.43
CA PHE A 156 -22.76 7.82 -14.66
C PHE A 156 -23.52 9.11 -14.33
N ASP A 157 -24.79 9.01 -13.93
CA ASP A 157 -25.57 10.16 -13.46
C ASP A 157 -24.96 10.69 -12.15
N ASN A 158 -24.75 12.00 -12.08
CA ASN A 158 -24.17 12.66 -10.90
C ASN A 158 -25.09 12.65 -9.67
N LYS A 159 -26.33 12.17 -9.80
CA LYS A 159 -27.27 11.95 -8.70
C LYS A 159 -27.30 10.49 -8.23
N VAL A 160 -26.63 9.59 -8.93
CA VAL A 160 -26.55 8.17 -8.58
C VAL A 160 -25.25 7.92 -7.82
N PHE A 161 -25.39 7.65 -6.52
CA PHE A 161 -24.27 7.37 -5.62
C PHE A 161 -24.36 5.93 -5.12
N ILE A 162 -23.20 5.29 -5.05
CA ILE A 162 -23.04 3.97 -4.44
C ILE A 162 -22.10 4.18 -3.28
N HIS A 163 -22.49 3.67 -2.11
CA HIS A 163 -21.67 3.67 -0.90
C HIS A 163 -21.49 2.23 -0.40
N ARG A 164 -20.44 2.04 0.39
CA ARG A 164 -20.08 0.78 1.05
C ARG A 164 -20.45 0.83 2.53
#